data_AF-A0A6I1W1Y3-F1
#
_entry.id   AF-A0A6I1W1Y3-F1
#
_cell.length_a   1.000
_cell.length_b   1.000
_cell.length_c   1.000
_cell.angle_alpha   90.00
_cell.angle_beta   90.00
_cell.angle_gamma   90.00
#
_symmetry.space_group_name_H-M   'P 1'
#
loop_
_entity.id
_entity.type
_entity.pdbx_description
1 polymer ?
#
loop_
_entity_poly.entity_id
_entity_poly.type
_entity_poly.pdbx_seq_one_letter_code
_entity_poly.pdbx_strand_id
1 'polypeptide(L)'
;PVPRKMITDHLQQLAAEHHYHGGFEVTVNVQDGESLALKTMNPRLGILGGLSILGTSGIVRPFSCAAYIASIHQGIDVAKTNGYLHIAACTGNASE
;
A
#
# COMPACT_ATOMS: atom_id res chain seq x y z
N PRO A 1 -11.55 -3.01 1.84
CA PRO A 1 -10.36 -2.18 2.14
C PRO A 1 -10.72 -0.69 1.94
N VAL A 2 -10.11 0.21 2.72
CA VAL A 2 -10.49 1.65 2.71
C VAL A 2 -10.37 2.30 1.32
N PRO A 3 -9.32 2.05 0.50
CA PRO A 3 -9.24 2.63 -0.84
C PRO A 3 -10.44 2.27 -1.74
N ARG A 4 -10.94 1.03 -1.64
CA ARG A 4 -12.13 0.61 -2.40
C ARG A 4 -13.37 1.39 -1.97
N LYS A 5 -13.55 1.58 -0.66
CA LYS A 5 -14.65 2.39 -0.13
C LYS A 5 -14.55 3.83 -0.64
N MET A 6 -13.36 4.44 -0.56
CA MET A 6 -13.13 5.80 -1.07
C MET A 6 -13.48 5.96 -2.55
N ILE A 7 -13.10 4.99 -3.39
CA ILE A 7 -13.45 4.98 -4.82
C ILE A 7 -14.97 4.90 -5.01
N THR A 8 -15.64 3.98 -4.31
CA THR A 8 -17.10 3.83 -4.39
C THR A 8 -17.83 5.10 -3.95
N ASP A 9 -17.45 5.68 -2.81
CA ASP A 9 -18.10 6.87 -2.26
C ASP A 9 -17.98 8.06 -3.23
N HIS A 10 -16.80 8.26 -3.85
CA HIS A 10 -16.61 9.33 -4.84
C HIS A 10 -17.43 9.11 -6.11
N LEU A 11 -17.48 7.89 -6.63
CA LEU A 11 -18.26 7.58 -7.84
C LEU A 11 -19.76 7.74 -7.60
N GLN A 12 -20.26 7.34 -6.43
CA GLN A 12 -21.65 7.52 -6.05
C GLN A 12 -22.03 9.00 -5.90
N GLN A 13 -21.14 9.79 -5.29
CA GLN A 13 -21.34 11.23 -5.19
C GLN A 13 -21.43 11.88 -6.58
N LEU A 14 -20.48 11.60 -7.47
CA LEU A 14 -20.49 12.12 -8.84
C LEU A 14 -21.73 11.65 -9.62
N ALA A 15 -22.14 10.39 -9.45
CA ALA A 15 -23.35 9.88 -10.09
C ALA A 15 -24.60 10.66 -9.66
N ALA A 16 -24.71 10.99 -8.37
CA ALA A 16 -25.82 11.79 -7.85
C ALA A 16 -25.79 13.22 -8.39
N GLU A 17 -24.62 13.88 -8.38
CA GLU A 17 -24.43 15.25 -8.89
C GLU A 17 -24.80 15.36 -10.38
N HIS A 18 -24.47 14.33 -11.16
CA HIS A 18 -24.71 14.28 -12.61
C HIS A 18 -26.00 13.54 -13.02
N HIS A 19 -26.84 13.14 -12.07
CA HIS A 19 -28.08 12.38 -12.32
C HIS A 19 -27.84 11.10 -13.17
N TYR A 20 -26.70 10.45 -12.96
CA TYR A 20 -26.35 9.19 -13.60
C TYR A 20 -26.85 8.01 -12.76
N HIS A 21 -27.64 7.13 -13.38
CA HIS A 21 -28.28 6.00 -12.71
C HIS A 21 -27.71 4.62 -13.12
N GLY A 22 -26.66 4.61 -13.94
CA GLY A 22 -26.00 3.37 -14.36
C GLY A 22 -25.04 2.82 -13.32
N GLY A 23 -24.41 1.68 -13.66
CA GLY A 23 -23.32 1.10 -12.88
C GLY A 23 -21.95 1.62 -13.31
N PHE A 24 -20.92 1.26 -12.53
CA PHE A 24 -19.52 1.51 -12.87
C PHE A 24 -18.74 0.20 -12.92
N GLU A 25 -17.98 0.00 -13.98
CA GLU A 25 -16.91 -0.98 -14.05
C GLU A 25 -15.58 -0.22 -13.92
N VAL A 26 -14.80 -0.54 -12.88
CA VAL A 26 -13.61 0.25 -12.51
C VAL A 26 -12.40 -0.66 -12.46
N THR A 27 -11.41 -0.33 -13.29
CA THR A 27 -10.08 -0.95 -13.23
C THR A 27 -9.09 0.10 -12.73
N VAL A 28 -8.35 -0.23 -11.67
CA VAL A 28 -7.25 0.60 -11.16
C VAL A 28 -5.94 -0.06 -11.56
N ASN A 29 -5.07 0.70 -12.20
CA ASN A 29 -3.73 0.25 -12.56
C ASN A 29 -2.69 1.30 -12.14
N VAL A 30 -1.45 0.86 -12.07
CA VAL A 30 -0.29 1.74 -11.86
C VAL A 30 0.63 1.52 -13.05
N GLN A 31 0.85 2.57 -13.83
CA GLN A 31 1.82 2.55 -14.91
C GLN A 31 3.20 2.17 -14.35
N ASP A 32 3.88 1.25 -15.03
CA ASP A 32 5.17 0.70 -14.61
C ASP A 32 5.17 0.09 -13.20
N GLY A 33 4.00 -0.32 -12.70
CA GLY A 33 3.80 -0.77 -11.32
C GLY A 33 4.69 -1.95 -10.92
N GLU A 34 4.94 -2.88 -11.84
CA GLU A 34 5.86 -4.00 -11.61
C GLU A 34 7.31 -3.53 -11.43
N SER A 35 7.78 -2.63 -12.31
CA SER A 35 9.13 -2.06 -12.23
C SER A 35 9.31 -1.17 -10.99
N LEU A 36 8.27 -0.43 -10.61
CA LEU A 36 8.28 0.40 -9.40
C LEU A 36 8.24 -0.46 -8.13
N ALA A 37 7.54 -1.59 -8.13
CA ALA A 37 7.46 -2.49 -6.98
C ALA A 37 8.84 -3.00 -6.54
N LEU A 38 9.76 -3.23 -7.49
CA LEU A 38 11.15 -3.63 -7.21
C LEU A 38 11.92 -2.59 -6.37
N LYS A 39 11.48 -1.33 -6.36
CA LYS A 39 12.07 -0.24 -5.56
C LYS A 39 11.39 -0.06 -4.20
N THR A 40 10.50 -0.99 -3.81
CA THR A 40 9.76 -0.95 -2.56
C THR A 40 10.01 -2.21 -1.73
N MET A 41 9.40 -2.30 -0.54
CA MET A 41 9.43 -3.53 0.26
C MET A 41 8.49 -4.63 -0.27
N ASN A 42 7.64 -4.35 -1.26
CA ASN A 42 6.63 -5.30 -1.74
C ASN A 42 7.16 -6.72 -2.05
N PRO A 43 8.28 -6.89 -2.79
CA PRO A 43 8.80 -8.23 -3.07
C PRO A 43 9.18 -9.00 -1.80
N ARG A 44 9.73 -8.30 -0.80
CA ARG A 44 10.09 -8.90 0.51
C ARG A 44 8.86 -9.29 1.32
N LEU A 45 7.74 -8.60 1.11
CA LEU A 45 6.44 -8.95 1.69
C LEU A 45 5.71 -10.05 0.89
N GLY A 46 6.31 -10.60 -0.18
CA GLY A 46 5.68 -11.59 -1.06
C GLY A 46 4.70 -11.01 -2.08
N ILE A 47 4.66 -9.68 -2.23
CA ILE A 47 3.81 -9.00 -3.22
C ILE A 47 4.61 -8.85 -4.51
N LEU A 48 4.24 -9.65 -5.51
CA LEU A 48 4.92 -9.75 -6.80
C LEU A 48 4.07 -9.13 -7.91
N GLY A 49 4.74 -8.66 -8.98
CA GLY A 49 4.07 -8.14 -10.18
C GLY A 49 3.40 -6.77 -10.01
N GLY A 50 3.56 -6.08 -8.87
CA GLY A 50 2.94 -4.77 -8.71
C GLY A 50 3.03 -4.12 -7.33
N LEU A 51 2.38 -2.96 -7.26
CA LEU A 51 2.32 -2.10 -6.08
C LEU A 51 1.07 -2.33 -5.25
N SER A 52 1.18 -2.02 -3.96
CA SER A 52 0.06 -2.11 -3.01
C SER A 52 -0.72 -0.79 -3.00
N ILE A 53 -2.01 -0.81 -3.32
CA ILE A 53 -2.90 0.36 -3.16
C ILE A 53 -3.45 0.37 -1.74
N LEU A 54 -2.79 1.13 -0.86
CA LEU A 54 -3.06 1.18 0.57
C LEU A 54 -3.41 2.60 1.02
N GLY A 55 -4.00 2.71 2.21
CA GLY A 55 -4.31 4.00 2.83
C GLY A 55 -5.60 3.93 3.64
N THR A 56 -5.61 4.51 4.84
CA THR A 56 -6.78 4.55 5.74
C THR A 56 -7.46 5.91 5.77
N SER A 57 -6.74 6.98 5.44
CA SER A 57 -7.24 8.36 5.45
C SER A 57 -7.28 9.02 4.08
N GLY A 58 -6.60 8.45 3.07
CA GLY A 58 -6.39 9.10 1.78
C GLY A 58 -5.35 10.24 1.82
N ILE A 59 -4.73 10.49 2.98
CA ILE A 59 -3.73 11.55 3.18
C ILE A 59 -2.38 10.90 3.47
N VAL A 60 -1.36 11.28 2.69
CA VAL A 60 0.03 10.87 2.90
C VAL A 60 0.80 11.98 3.61
N ARG A 61 1.48 11.63 4.70
CA ARG A 61 2.52 12.47 5.32
C ARG A 61 3.88 11.83 5.05
N PRO A 62 4.63 12.30 4.03
CA PRO A 62 5.90 11.70 3.67
C PRO A 62 6.92 11.89 4.81
N PHE A 63 7.84 10.93 4.96
CA PHE A 63 8.96 10.98 5.91
C PHE A 63 8.56 11.27 7.37
N SER A 64 7.43 10.75 7.84
CA SER A 64 7.03 10.88 9.24
C SER A 64 7.61 9.79 10.13
N CYS A 65 7.85 10.09 11.41
CA CYS A 65 8.27 9.08 12.40
C CYS A 65 7.29 7.91 12.47
N ALA A 66 5.99 8.19 12.33
CA ALA A 66 4.96 7.15 12.30
C ALA A 66 5.11 6.22 11.09
N ALA A 67 5.39 6.76 9.90
CA ALA A 67 5.64 5.94 8.71
C ALA A 67 6.92 5.10 8.84
N TYR A 68 7.97 5.67 9.44
CA TYR A 68 9.21 4.95 9.73
C TYR A 68 8.96 3.78 10.70
N ILE A 69 8.27 4.02 11.82
CA ILE A 69 7.90 2.97 12.78
C ILE A 69 7.04 1.88 12.12
N ALA A 70 6.06 2.26 11.31
CA ALA A 70 5.21 1.30 10.59
C ALA A 70 6.02 0.40 9.64
N SER A 71 7.04 0.93 8.96
CA SER A 71 7.92 0.11 8.11
C SER A 71 8.73 -0.92 8.90
N ILE A 72 9.16 -0.59 10.12
CA ILE A 72 9.85 -1.53 11.02
C ILE A 72 8.90 -2.64 11.46
N HIS A 73 7.66 -2.31 11.85
CA HIS A 73 6.65 -3.31 12.22
C HIS A 73 6.39 -4.29 11.07
N GLN A 74 6.26 -3.80 9.83
CA GLN A 74 6.07 -4.65 8.66
C GLN A 74 7.25 -5.62 8.44
N GLY A 75 8.48 -5.16 8.63
CA GLY A 75 9.66 -6.02 8.57
C GLY A 75 9.65 -7.11 9.64
N ILE A 76 9.27 -6.76 10.89
CA ILE A 76 9.14 -7.73 11.99
C ILE A 76 8.05 -8.76 11.71
N ASP A 77 6.90 -8.34 11.18
CA ASP A 77 5.79 -9.25 10.87
C ASP A 77 6.18 -10.27 9.80
N VAL A 78 6.95 -9.86 8.78
CA VAL A 78 7.52 -10.77 7.79
C VAL A 78 8.54 -11.69 8.41
N ALA A 79 9.45 -11.19 9.23
CA ALA A 79 10.48 -12.01 9.86
C ALA A 79 9.85 -13.10 10.75
N LYS A 80 8.83 -12.72 11.54
CA LYS A 80 8.05 -13.63 12.38
C LYS A 80 7.33 -14.69 11.55
N THR A 81 6.66 -14.29 10.47
CA THR A 81 5.95 -15.22 9.57
C THR A 81 6.90 -16.24 8.94
N ASN A 82 8.13 -15.85 8.66
CA ASN A 82 9.18 -16.74 8.14
C ASN A 82 9.89 -17.58 9.24
N GLY A 83 9.47 -17.48 10.49
CA GLY A 83 10.00 -18.30 11.59
C GLY A 83 11.33 -17.83 12.18
N TYR A 84 11.78 -16.61 11.89
CA TYR A 84 12.98 -16.07 12.52
C TYR A 84 12.74 -15.74 14.00
N LEU A 85 13.64 -16.22 14.87
CA LEU A 85 13.55 -16.03 16.33
C LEU A 85 14.37 -14.84 16.83
N HIS A 86 15.31 -14.36 16.02
CA HIS A 86 16.21 -13.25 16.35
C HIS A 86 16.25 -12.27 15.18
N ILE A 87 16.18 -10.96 15.48
CA ILE A 87 16.23 -9.88 14.51
C ILE A 87 17.27 -8.87 14.99
N ALA A 88 18.11 -8.36 14.09
CA ALA A 88 19.02 -7.25 14.34
C ALA A 88 18.53 -6.01 13.60
N ALA A 89 18.49 -4.86 14.28
CA ALA A 89 18.17 -3.59 13.66
C ALA A 89 19.47 -2.88 13.24
N CYS A 90 19.58 -2.48 11.97
CA CYS A 90 20.72 -1.73 11.46
C CYS A 90 20.29 -0.32 11.04
N THR A 91 21.10 0.68 11.34
CA THR A 91 20.91 2.04 10.82
C THR A 91 21.54 2.15 9.44
N GLY A 92 20.73 2.17 8.37
CA GLY A 92 21.23 2.25 6.99
C GLY A 92 20.19 1.90 5.93
N ASN A 93 20.54 2.12 4.66
CA ASN A 93 19.69 1.80 3.50
C ASN A 93 19.75 0.32 3.10
N ALA A 94 20.74 -0.43 3.58
CA ALA A 94 20.89 -1.86 3.38
C ALA A 94 21.29 -2.51 4.70
N SER A 95 20.57 -3.55 5.11
CA SER A 95 20.83 -4.32 6.34
C SER A 95 21.05 -5.81 6.06
N GLU A 96 21.05 -6.21 4.78
CA GLU A 96 21.11 -7.60 4.29
C GLU A 96 21.75 -7.62 2.90
#